data_AF-A0A4Z2BZV0-F1
#
_entry.id   AF-A0A4Z2BZV0-F1
#
_cell.length_a   1.000
_cell.length_b   1.000
_cell.length_c   1.000
_cell.angle_alpha   90.00
_cell.angle_beta   90.00
_cell.angle_gamma   90.00
#
_symmetry.space_group_name_H-M   'P 1'
#
loop_
_entity.id
_entity.type
_entity.pdbx_description
1 polymer ?
#
loop_
_entity_poly.entity_id
_entity_poly.type
_entity_poly.pdbx_seq_one_letter_code
_entity_poly.pdbx_strand_id
1 'polypeptide(L)'
;MTEYKLVVVGAGGVGKSALTIQLIQNHFVDEYDPTIEDSYRKQVVIDGETCLLDILDTAGQEEYSAMRDQYMRTGEGFLCVFAINNTKSFEDVHLYREQINRVKDSDSVPMVLVGNKSDLSTRMVETRQAQELARSYGVPFVETSAKTRQGVEEAFYSLVREIRRYKETNRSNKKSKKNTQRRCVIL
;
A
#
# COMPACT_ATOMS: atom_id res chain seq x y z
N MET A 1 6.56 -12.80 16.74
CA MET A 1 5.48 -12.02 16.10
C MET A 1 6.08 -11.33 14.90
N THR A 2 5.51 -11.52 13.71
CA THR A 2 6.06 -10.94 12.47
C THR A 2 5.64 -9.48 12.37
N GLU A 3 6.57 -8.58 12.11
CA GLU A 3 6.31 -7.17 11.83
C GLU A 3 6.24 -6.95 10.31
N TYR A 4 5.28 -6.12 9.87
CA TYR A 4 5.11 -5.71 8.48
C TYR A 4 5.13 -4.19 8.40
N LYS A 5 6.08 -3.64 7.63
CA LYS A 5 6.20 -2.20 7.41
C LYS A 5 5.35 -1.77 6.22
N LEU A 6 4.22 -1.12 6.50
CA LEU A 6 3.26 -0.66 5.50
C LEU A 6 3.44 0.84 5.31
N VAL A 7 3.37 1.31 4.07
CA VAL A 7 3.43 2.75 3.76
C VAL A 7 2.17 3.15 3.00
N VAL A 8 1.51 4.21 3.44
CA VAL A 8 0.33 4.76 2.77
C VAL A 8 0.76 5.95 1.91
N VAL A 9 0.61 5.85 0.59
CA VAL A 9 1.00 6.89 -0.37
C VAL A 9 -0.19 7.34 -1.20
N GLY A 10 -0.13 8.56 -1.73
CA GLY A 10 -1.21 9.16 -2.50
C GLY A 10 -1.27 10.68 -2.34
N ALA A 11 -2.04 11.33 -3.21
CA ALA A 11 -2.15 12.78 -3.24
C ALA A 11 -2.64 13.39 -1.91
N GLY A 12 -2.46 14.70 -1.74
CA GLY A 12 -3.02 15.44 -0.61
C GLY A 12 -4.55 15.30 -0.53
N GLY A 13 -5.08 15.16 0.68
CA GLY A 13 -6.54 15.14 0.91
C GLY A 13 -7.29 13.88 0.44
N VAL A 14 -6.62 12.83 -0.05
CA VAL A 14 -7.29 11.57 -0.45
C VAL A 14 -7.80 10.74 0.75
N GLY A 15 -7.32 11.04 1.97
CA GLY A 15 -7.75 10.38 3.21
C GLY A 15 -6.83 9.25 3.69
N LYS A 16 -5.51 9.38 3.48
CA LYS A 16 -4.49 8.42 3.96
C LYS A 16 -4.51 8.29 5.49
N SER A 17 -4.41 9.42 6.18
CA SER A 17 -4.49 9.53 7.63
C SER A 17 -5.82 9.03 8.17
N ALA A 18 -6.93 9.39 7.50
CA ALA A 18 -8.26 8.92 7.88
C ALA A 18 -8.38 7.39 7.79
N LEU A 19 -7.80 6.74 6.76
CA LEU A 19 -7.77 5.29 6.66
C LEU A 19 -6.91 4.66 7.77
N THR A 20 -5.73 5.22 8.02
CA THR A 20 -4.82 4.73 9.06
C THR A 20 -5.45 4.87 10.44
N ILE A 21 -5.95 6.04 10.81
CA ILE A 21 -6.60 6.30 12.10
C ILE A 21 -7.84 5.42 12.27
N GLN A 22 -8.66 5.27 11.22
CA GLN A 22 -9.84 4.40 11.28
C GLN A 22 -9.45 2.95 11.52
N LEU A 23 -8.35 2.46 10.92
CA LEU A 23 -7.83 1.14 11.23
C LEU A 23 -7.34 1.05 12.69
N ILE A 24 -6.58 2.02 13.19
CA ILE A 24 -5.95 1.94 14.52
C ILE A 24 -6.97 2.10 15.64
N GLN A 25 -7.78 3.16 15.59
CA GLN A 25 -8.59 3.63 16.70
C GLN A 25 -10.06 3.18 16.61
N ASN A 26 -10.48 2.60 15.48
CA ASN A 26 -11.90 2.45 15.16
C ASN A 26 -12.65 3.78 15.37
N HIS A 27 -12.03 4.89 14.98
CA HIS A 27 -12.62 6.22 15.09
C HIS A 27 -12.37 7.00 13.79
N PHE A 28 -13.37 7.78 13.37
CA PHE A 28 -13.25 8.65 12.22
C PHE A 28 -13.02 10.09 12.70
N VAL A 29 -11.96 10.72 12.20
CA VAL A 29 -11.63 12.12 12.50
C VAL A 29 -12.16 12.97 11.33
N ASP A 30 -13.11 13.85 11.62
CA ASP A 30 -13.75 14.73 10.62
C ASP A 30 -12.92 16.00 10.35
N GLU A 31 -12.04 16.38 11.29
CA GLU A 31 -11.16 17.54 11.16
C GLU A 31 -9.91 17.21 10.33
N TYR A 32 -9.64 18.02 9.30
CA TYR A 32 -8.48 17.88 8.45
C TYR A 32 -7.28 18.62 9.06
N ASP A 33 -6.35 17.87 9.65
CA ASP A 33 -5.02 18.36 10.02
C ASP A 33 -4.00 17.87 8.99
N PRO A 34 -3.31 18.76 8.24
CA PRO A 34 -2.28 18.36 7.28
C PRO A 34 -1.15 17.56 7.95
N THR A 35 -1.08 16.26 7.67
CA THR A 35 -0.02 15.38 8.17
C THR A 35 1.35 15.75 7.58
N ILE A 36 2.38 15.68 8.43
CA ILE A 36 3.80 15.75 8.02
C ILE A 36 4.31 14.31 7.80
N GLU A 37 4.43 13.53 8.87
CA GLU A 37 4.77 12.11 8.84
C GLU A 37 4.38 11.51 10.20
N ASP A 38 3.57 10.45 10.22
CA ASP A 38 3.17 9.77 11.46
C ASP A 38 3.34 8.25 11.33
N SER A 39 3.88 7.63 12.38
CA SER A 39 4.02 6.17 12.50
C SER A 39 3.01 5.61 13.50
N TYR A 40 2.24 4.62 13.05
CA TYR A 40 1.22 3.95 13.83
C TYR A 40 1.50 2.45 13.93
N ARG A 41 1.24 1.86 15.09
CA ARG A 41 1.44 0.42 15.31
C ARG A 41 0.17 -0.26 15.79
N LYS A 42 -0.19 -1.40 15.17
CA LYS A 42 -1.33 -2.21 15.59
C LYS A 42 -1.02 -3.70 15.53
N GLN A 43 -1.29 -4.40 16.62
CA GLN A 43 -1.31 -5.86 16.64
C GLN A 43 -2.65 -6.36 16.10
N VAL A 44 -2.59 -7.25 15.11
CA VAL A 44 -3.76 -7.86 14.46
C VAL A 44 -3.53 -9.34 14.20
N VAL A 45 -4.60 -10.08 13.95
CA VAL A 45 -4.56 -11.49 13.51
C VAL A 45 -5.05 -11.54 12.07
N ILE A 46 -4.17 -11.88 11.13
CA ILE A 46 -4.49 -11.98 9.70
C ILE A 46 -4.27 -13.40 9.24
N ASP A 47 -5.35 -14.06 8.80
CA ASP A 47 -5.39 -15.45 8.35
C ASP A 47 -4.87 -16.43 9.42
N GLY A 48 -5.25 -16.20 10.69
CA GLY A 48 -4.86 -17.03 11.83
C GLY A 48 -3.47 -16.75 12.41
N GLU A 49 -2.69 -15.85 11.79
CA GLU A 49 -1.36 -15.47 12.26
C GLU A 49 -1.35 -14.08 12.90
N THR A 50 -0.82 -13.99 14.12
CA THR A 50 -0.63 -12.72 14.83
C THR A 50 0.58 -11.95 14.28
N CYS A 51 0.36 -10.72 13.84
CA CYS A 51 1.40 -9.83 13.31
C CYS A 51 1.28 -8.39 13.82
N LEU A 52 2.39 -7.66 13.75
CA LEU A 52 2.46 -6.22 14.01
C LEU A 52 2.41 -5.48 12.68
N LEU A 53 1.47 -4.56 12.52
CA LEU A 53 1.49 -3.59 11.43
C LEU A 53 2.24 -2.35 11.92
N ASP A 54 3.31 -1.97 11.24
CA ASP A 54 4.02 -0.70 11.42
C ASP A 54 3.67 0.18 10.20
N ILE A 55 2.73 1.09 10.39
CA ILE A 55 2.09 1.86 9.31
C ILE A 55 2.69 3.26 9.32
N LEU A 56 3.29 3.64 8.19
CA LEU A 56 3.74 4.99 7.94
C LEU A 56 2.69 5.75 7.11
N ASP A 57 2.13 6.79 7.69
CA ASP A 57 1.27 7.75 7.01
C ASP A 57 2.11 8.94 6.51
N THR A 58 2.07 9.20 5.20
CA THR A 58 2.92 10.22 4.57
C THR A 58 2.14 11.48 4.20
N ALA A 59 2.80 12.63 4.16
CA ALA A 59 2.21 13.83 3.59
C ALA A 59 1.97 13.63 2.08
N GLY A 60 0.78 14.02 1.60
CA GLY A 60 0.47 13.96 0.15
C GLY A 60 1.11 15.07 -0.68
N GLN A 61 1.95 15.91 -0.08
CA GLN A 61 2.53 17.14 -0.64
C GLN A 61 4.04 17.27 -0.37
N GLU A 62 4.80 16.19 -0.36
CA GLU A 62 6.23 16.32 -0.02
C GLU A 62 7.04 16.92 -1.18
N GLU A 63 7.41 18.18 -1.03
CA GLU A 63 8.30 18.96 -1.90
C GLU A 63 9.78 18.52 -1.79
N TYR A 64 10.11 17.62 -0.85
CA TYR A 64 11.47 17.12 -0.60
C TYR A 64 11.64 15.64 -1.00
N SER A 65 12.35 15.40 -2.10
CA SER A 65 12.55 14.06 -2.69
C SER A 65 13.36 13.09 -1.83
N ALA A 66 14.25 13.57 -0.95
CA ALA A 66 15.16 12.72 -0.19
C ALA A 66 14.46 11.92 0.93
N MET A 67 13.49 12.52 1.62
CA MET A 67 12.69 11.84 2.67
C MET A 67 11.75 10.81 2.03
N ARG A 68 11.21 11.13 0.85
CA ARG A 68 10.39 10.23 0.05
C ARG A 68 11.07 8.91 -0.27
N ASP A 69 12.31 8.97 -0.74
CA ASP A 69 13.05 7.77 -1.06
C ASP A 69 13.36 6.92 0.19
N GLN A 70 13.46 7.53 1.38
CA GLN A 70 13.74 6.80 2.62
C GLN A 70 12.61 5.85 3.01
N TYR A 71 11.36 6.32 3.06
CA TYR A 71 10.25 5.42 3.39
C TYR A 71 9.95 4.42 2.27
N MET A 72 10.18 4.78 1.01
CA MET A 72 10.07 3.83 -0.10
C MET A 72 11.13 2.72 0.02
N ARG A 73 12.35 3.04 0.49
CA ARG A 73 13.36 2.00 0.77
C ARG A 73 12.98 1.10 1.93
N THR A 74 12.42 1.62 3.01
CA THR A 74 12.14 0.83 4.22
C THR A 74 10.80 0.08 4.20
N GLY A 75 9.80 0.57 3.46
CA GLY A 75 8.46 -0.02 3.38
C GLY A 75 8.44 -1.40 2.70
N GLU A 76 7.78 -2.38 3.29
CA GLU A 76 7.67 -3.72 2.70
C GLU A 76 6.48 -3.85 1.74
N GLY A 77 5.46 -3.01 1.91
CA GLY A 77 4.34 -2.90 0.99
C GLY A 77 3.67 -1.53 1.05
N PHE A 78 2.96 -1.19 -0.02
CA PHE A 78 2.43 0.15 -0.26
C PHE A 78 0.92 0.14 -0.52
N LEU A 79 0.17 0.97 0.20
CA LEU A 79 -1.19 1.33 -0.17
C LEU A 79 -1.14 2.56 -1.07
N CYS A 80 -1.55 2.41 -2.34
CA CYS A 80 -1.64 3.51 -3.29
C CYS A 80 -3.06 4.06 -3.28
N VAL A 81 -3.27 5.15 -2.54
CA VAL A 81 -4.60 5.71 -2.26
C VAL A 81 -4.92 6.87 -3.20
N PHE A 82 -6.08 6.79 -3.84
CA PHE A 82 -6.73 7.91 -4.51
C PHE A 82 -8.14 8.11 -3.94
N ALA A 83 -8.77 9.24 -4.23
CA ALA A 83 -10.17 9.47 -3.87
C ALA A 83 -11.08 9.33 -5.10
N ILE A 84 -12.19 8.60 -4.97
CA ILE A 84 -13.10 8.34 -6.09
C ILE A 84 -13.75 9.61 -6.66
N ASN A 85 -13.75 10.71 -5.89
CA ASN A 85 -14.28 12.02 -6.26
C ASN A 85 -13.18 12.97 -6.78
N ASN A 86 -11.99 12.47 -7.09
CA ASN A 86 -10.87 13.28 -7.57
C ASN A 86 -10.06 12.53 -8.65
N THR A 87 -10.34 12.82 -9.92
CA THR A 87 -9.66 12.20 -11.07
C THR A 87 -8.15 12.43 -11.08
N LYS A 88 -7.69 13.63 -10.71
CA LYS A 88 -6.25 13.94 -10.64
C LYS A 88 -5.52 13.01 -9.67
N SER A 89 -6.13 12.75 -8.51
CA SER A 89 -5.54 11.82 -7.53
C SER A 89 -5.41 10.39 -8.05
N PHE A 90 -6.28 9.98 -8.98
CA PHE A 90 -6.22 8.67 -9.63
C PHE A 90 -5.12 8.61 -10.69
N GLU A 91 -4.94 9.68 -11.47
CA GLU A 91 -3.83 9.80 -12.43
C GLU A 91 -2.46 9.78 -11.72
N ASP A 92 -2.35 10.50 -10.58
CA ASP A 92 -1.13 10.59 -9.79
C ASP A 92 -0.66 9.23 -9.22
N VAL A 93 -1.55 8.22 -9.11
CA VAL A 93 -1.19 6.86 -8.67
C VAL A 93 -0.05 6.27 -9.49
N HIS A 94 -0.05 6.52 -10.81
CA HIS A 94 1.00 6.01 -11.69
C HIS A 94 2.37 6.56 -11.29
N LEU A 95 2.44 7.85 -10.93
CA LEU A 95 3.68 8.51 -10.49
C LEU A 95 4.20 7.90 -9.19
N TYR A 96 3.32 7.64 -8.22
CA TYR A 96 3.72 6.98 -6.97
C TYR A 96 4.25 5.56 -7.21
N ARG A 97 3.58 4.78 -8.07
CA ARG A 97 4.04 3.42 -8.42
C ARG A 97 5.43 3.43 -9.05
N GLU A 98 5.65 4.27 -10.06
CA GLU A 98 6.94 4.36 -10.76
C GLU A 98 8.06 4.76 -9.79
N GLN A 99 7.79 5.71 -8.90
CA GLN A 99 8.74 6.11 -7.86
C GLN A 99 9.08 4.95 -6.92
N ILE A 100 8.09 4.20 -6.45
CA ILE A 100 8.31 3.05 -5.58
C ILE A 100 9.15 1.99 -6.30
N ASN A 101 8.79 1.61 -7.53
CA ASN A 101 9.52 0.61 -8.31
C ASN A 101 10.98 1.02 -8.53
N ARG A 102 11.21 2.29 -8.88
CA ARG A 102 12.55 2.86 -9.04
C ARG A 102 13.37 2.78 -7.77
N VAL A 103 12.81 3.16 -6.62
CA VAL A 103 13.52 3.16 -5.33
C VAL A 103 13.76 1.74 -4.82
N LYS A 104 12.84 0.82 -5.11
CA LYS A 104 12.95 -0.61 -4.75
C LYS A 104 13.81 -1.43 -5.69
N ASP A 105 14.13 -0.90 -6.87
CA ASP A 105 14.78 -1.64 -7.95
C ASP A 105 14.02 -2.95 -8.25
N SER A 106 12.69 -2.88 -8.35
CA SER A 106 11.82 -4.03 -8.58
C SER A 106 10.46 -3.63 -9.15
N ASP A 107 9.96 -4.41 -10.12
CA ASP A 107 8.61 -4.25 -10.68
C ASP A 107 7.52 -5.04 -9.94
N SER A 108 7.94 -5.84 -8.95
CA SER A 108 7.08 -6.80 -8.23
C SER A 108 6.86 -6.41 -6.78
N VAL A 109 6.99 -5.12 -6.46
CA VAL A 109 6.81 -4.59 -5.11
C VAL A 109 5.38 -4.84 -4.64
N PRO A 110 5.16 -5.35 -3.41
CA PRO A 110 3.81 -5.52 -2.87
C PRO A 110 3.06 -4.19 -2.80
N MET A 111 1.94 -4.10 -3.50
CA MET A 111 1.08 -2.92 -3.51
C MET A 111 -0.38 -3.32 -3.50
N VAL A 112 -1.23 -2.41 -3.03
CA VAL A 112 -2.70 -2.48 -3.19
C VAL A 112 -3.19 -1.11 -3.65
N LEU A 113 -4.00 -1.09 -4.71
CA LEU A 113 -4.67 0.11 -5.17
C LEU A 113 -5.92 0.36 -4.31
N VAL A 114 -6.09 1.58 -3.81
CA VAL A 114 -7.19 1.92 -2.91
C VAL A 114 -7.97 3.12 -3.43
N GLY A 115 -9.25 2.92 -3.73
CA GLY A 115 -10.18 3.98 -4.06
C GLY A 115 -10.97 4.42 -2.83
N ASN A 116 -10.54 5.48 -2.15
CA ASN A 116 -11.17 5.97 -0.93
C ASN A 116 -12.35 6.91 -1.20
N LYS A 117 -13.12 7.19 -0.15
CA LYS A 117 -14.33 8.05 -0.15
C LYS A 117 -15.49 7.49 -0.98
N SER A 118 -15.60 6.16 -1.02
CA SER A 118 -16.69 5.45 -1.70
C SER A 118 -18.09 5.77 -1.16
N ASP A 119 -18.18 6.38 0.03
CA ASP A 119 -19.41 6.90 0.62
C ASP A 119 -19.93 8.19 -0.05
N LEU A 120 -19.10 8.89 -0.83
CA LEU A 120 -19.52 10.10 -1.52
C LEU A 120 -20.27 9.76 -2.82
N SER A 121 -21.38 10.45 -3.06
CA SER A 121 -22.16 10.34 -4.30
C SER A 121 -21.48 11.02 -5.49
N THR A 122 -20.54 11.93 -5.26
CA THR A 122 -19.81 12.69 -6.28
C THR A 122 -18.66 11.89 -6.90
N ARG A 123 -18.95 10.69 -7.41
CA ARG A 123 -17.97 9.83 -8.08
C ARG A 123 -17.50 10.47 -9.41
N MET A 124 -16.19 10.56 -9.57
CA MET A 124 -15.52 10.97 -10.81
C MET A 124 -14.69 9.86 -11.44
N VAL A 125 -14.31 8.85 -10.65
CA VAL A 125 -13.55 7.67 -11.10
C VAL A 125 -14.44 6.43 -11.00
N GLU A 126 -14.73 5.82 -12.14
CA GLU A 126 -15.54 4.60 -12.19
C GLU A 126 -14.78 3.42 -11.58
N THR A 127 -15.49 2.57 -10.84
CA THR A 127 -14.91 1.35 -10.24
C THR A 127 -14.24 0.48 -11.30
N ARG A 128 -14.85 0.40 -12.50
CA ARG A 128 -14.29 -0.36 -13.63
C ARG A 128 -12.92 0.17 -14.08
N GLN A 129 -12.75 1.49 -14.15
CA GLN A 129 -11.48 2.11 -14.57
C GLN A 129 -10.37 1.78 -13.56
N ALA A 130 -10.67 1.88 -12.27
CA ALA A 130 -9.71 1.54 -11.22
C ALA A 130 -9.36 0.04 -11.20
N GLN A 131 -10.34 -0.84 -11.43
CA GLN A 131 -10.11 -2.28 -11.58
C GLN A 131 -9.23 -2.61 -12.79
N GLU A 132 -9.46 -1.98 -13.94
CA GLU A 132 -8.64 -2.17 -15.14
C GLU A 132 -7.19 -1.71 -14.90
N LEU A 133 -7.00 -0.56 -14.23
CA LEU A 133 -5.67 -0.09 -13.84
C LEU A 133 -4.96 -1.07 -12.89
N ALA A 134 -5.64 -1.52 -11.84
CA ALA A 134 -5.07 -2.48 -10.89
C ALA A 134 -4.67 -3.80 -11.57
N ARG A 135 -5.49 -4.30 -12.51
CA ARG A 135 -5.16 -5.47 -13.33
C ARG A 135 -3.93 -5.24 -14.18
N SER A 136 -3.78 -4.08 -14.82
CA SER A 136 -2.57 -3.77 -15.61
C SER A 136 -1.29 -3.74 -14.76
N TYR A 137 -1.42 -3.41 -13.47
CA TYR A 137 -0.31 -3.41 -12.52
C TYR A 137 -0.09 -4.77 -11.84
N GLY A 138 -1.03 -5.71 -11.98
CA GLY A 138 -1.00 -6.99 -11.30
C GLY A 138 -1.20 -6.89 -9.78
N VAL A 139 -1.94 -5.87 -9.32
CA VAL A 139 -2.15 -5.60 -7.88
C VAL A 139 -3.63 -5.70 -7.51
N PRO A 140 -3.98 -6.01 -6.25
CA PRO A 140 -5.36 -5.94 -5.78
C PRO A 140 -5.91 -4.51 -5.81
N PHE A 141 -7.23 -4.39 -5.98
CA PHE A 141 -7.96 -3.13 -5.84
C PHE A 141 -9.06 -3.26 -4.79
N VAL A 142 -9.15 -2.27 -3.90
CA VAL A 142 -10.18 -2.20 -2.85
C VAL A 142 -10.79 -0.80 -2.84
N GLU A 143 -12.11 -0.71 -2.92
CA GLU A 143 -12.81 0.54 -2.60
C GLU A 143 -13.00 0.66 -1.09
N THR A 144 -12.72 1.84 -0.56
CA THR A 144 -12.75 2.09 0.87
C THR A 144 -13.54 3.34 1.20
N SER A 145 -14.05 3.38 2.42
CA SER A 145 -14.59 4.58 3.04
C SER A 145 -14.07 4.64 4.46
N ALA A 146 -13.13 5.55 4.69
CA ALA A 146 -12.67 5.85 6.04
C ALA A 146 -13.84 6.27 6.96
N LYS A 147 -14.89 6.90 6.41
CA LYS A 147 -16.07 7.33 7.18
C LYS A 147 -16.94 6.17 7.65
N THR A 148 -17.26 5.22 6.76
CA THR A 148 -18.17 4.10 7.05
C THR A 148 -17.45 2.82 7.48
N ARG A 149 -16.12 2.82 7.47
CA ARG A 149 -15.22 1.66 7.67
C ARG A 149 -15.23 0.62 6.56
N GLN A 150 -16.00 0.83 5.50
CA GLN A 150 -16.04 -0.09 4.37
C GLN A 150 -14.64 -0.28 3.77
N GLY A 151 -14.24 -1.54 3.60
CA GLY A 151 -12.99 -1.93 2.93
C GLY A 151 -11.69 -1.56 3.67
N VAL A 152 -11.74 -0.87 4.81
CA VAL A 152 -10.53 -0.39 5.49
C VAL A 152 -9.64 -1.56 5.90
N GLU A 153 -10.16 -2.53 6.66
CA GLU A 153 -9.38 -3.71 7.06
C GLU A 153 -8.93 -4.54 5.85
N GLU A 154 -9.82 -4.70 4.86
CA GLU A 154 -9.53 -5.45 3.64
C GLU A 154 -8.33 -4.89 2.88
N ALA A 155 -8.21 -3.56 2.78
CA ALA A 155 -7.09 -2.92 2.09
C ALA A 155 -5.74 -3.25 2.76
N PHE A 156 -5.64 -3.04 4.08
CA PHE A 156 -4.40 -3.33 4.82
C PHE A 156 -4.10 -4.83 4.91
N TYR A 157 -5.11 -5.67 5.08
CA TYR A 157 -4.91 -7.12 5.20
C TYR A 157 -4.53 -7.75 3.85
N SER A 158 -5.12 -7.25 2.76
CA SER A 158 -4.71 -7.64 1.40
C SER A 158 -3.26 -7.28 1.14
N LEU A 159 -2.79 -6.11 1.61
CA LEU A 159 -1.39 -5.75 1.47
C LEU A 159 -0.46 -6.69 2.26
N VAL A 160 -0.82 -7.07 3.48
CA VAL A 160 -0.05 -8.07 4.26
C VAL A 160 0.04 -9.40 3.50
N ARG A 161 -1.06 -9.85 2.87
CA ARG A 161 -1.07 -11.06 2.04
C ARG A 161 -0.15 -10.93 0.83
N GLU A 162 -0.12 -9.79 0.15
CA GLU A 162 0.82 -9.53 -0.95
C GLU A 162 2.29 -9.57 -0.48
N ILE A 163 2.60 -8.99 0.68
CA ILE A 163 3.95 -9.06 1.26
C ILE A 163 4.34 -10.52 1.56
N ARG A 164 3.41 -11.33 2.10
CA ARG A 164 3.64 -12.77 2.35
C ARG A 164 3.97 -13.51 1.05
N ARG A 165 3.13 -13.35 0.01
CA ARG A 165 3.34 -13.96 -1.32
C ARG A 165 4.68 -13.58 -1.94
N TYR A 166 5.06 -12.30 -1.84
CA TYR A 166 6.34 -11.79 -2.34
C TYR A 166 7.54 -12.43 -1.61
N LYS A 167 7.48 -12.51 -0.27
CA LYS A 167 8.53 -13.14 0.54
C LYS A 167 8.67 -14.64 0.23
N GLU A 168 7.58 -15.34 -0.02
CA GLU A 168 7.58 -16.76 -0.42
C GLU A 168 8.21 -16.98 -1.79
N THR A 169 7.81 -16.19 -2.79
CA THR A 169 8.32 -16.27 -4.16
C THR A 169 9.84 -16.04 -4.20
N ASN A 170 10.31 -15.02 -3.46
CA ASN A 170 11.73 -14.71 -3.37
C ASN A 170 12.55 -15.76 -2.63
N ARG A 171 11.97 -16.46 -1.63
CA ARG A 171 12.62 -17.59 -0.97
C ARG A 171 12.76 -18.79 -1.91
N SER A 172 11.73 -19.09 -2.70
CA SER A 172 11.75 -20.18 -3.68
C SER A 172 12.79 -19.95 -4.78
N ASN A 173 12.88 -18.73 -5.31
CA ASN A 173 13.88 -18.36 -6.33
C ASN A 173 15.33 -18.43 -5.81
N LYS A 174 15.57 -18.15 -4.53
CA LYS A 174 16.90 -18.32 -3.92
C LYS A 174 17.28 -19.80 -3.74
N LYS A 175 16.32 -20.67 -3.45
CA LYS A 175 16.55 -22.13 -3.33
C LYS A 175 16.86 -22.76 -4.70
N SER A 176 16.14 -22.38 -5.76
CA SER A 176 16.39 -22.90 -7.11
C SER A 176 17.78 -22.50 -7.64
N LYS A 177 18.19 -21.23 -7.51
CA LYS A 177 19.53 -20.76 -7.93
C LYS A 177 20.68 -21.49 -7.20
N LYS A 178 20.54 -21.75 -5.89
CA LYS A 178 21.54 -22.53 -5.12
C LYS A 178 21.66 -23.98 -5.60
N ASN A 179 20.57 -24.57 -6.07
CA ASN A 179 20.57 -25.96 -6.55
C ASN A 179 21.22 -26.10 -7.94
N THR A 180 21.07 -25.09 -8.80
CA THR A 180 21.72 -25.03 -10.12
C THR A 180 23.23 -24.79 -10.00
N GLN A 181 23.67 -23.92 -9.07
CA GLN A 181 25.10 -23.67 -8.81
C GLN A 181 25.86 -24.91 -8.29
N ARG A 182 25.19 -25.83 -7.60
CA ARG A 182 25.78 -27.09 -7.14
C ARG A 182 25.91 -28.15 -8.23
N ARG A 183 25.35 -27.92 -9.43
CA ARG A 183 25.39 -28.84 -10.58
C ARG A 183 26.42 -28.49 -11.64
N CYS A 184 27.31 -27.51 -11.41
CA CYS A 184 28.51 -27.35 -12.24
C CYS A 184 29.47 -28.50 -11.95
N VAL A 185 29.27 -29.62 -12.64
CA VAL A 185 30.24 -30.71 -12.73
C VAL A 185 31.33 -30.25 -13.70
N ILE A 186 32.55 -30.19 -13.19
CA ILE A 186 33.76 -29.98 -13.98
C ILE A 186 33.85 -31.15 -14.97
N LEU A 187 33.81 -30.85 -16.27
CA LEU A 187 34.26 -31.75 -17.34
C LEU A 187 35.71 -31.41 -17.67
#